data_AF-A0A819E6R2-F1
#
_entry.id   AF-A0A819E6R2-F1
#
_cell.length_a   1.000
_cell.length_b   1.000
_cell.length_c   1.000
_cell.angle_alpha   90.00
_cell.angle_beta   90.00
_cell.angle_gamma   90.00
#
_symmetry.space_group_name_H-M   'P 1'
#
loop_
_entity.id
_entity.type
_entity.pdbx_description
1 polymer ?
#
loop_
_entity_poly.entity_id
_entity_poly.type
_entity_poly.pdbx_seq_one_letter_code
_entity_poly.pdbx_strand_id
1 'polypeptide(L)'
;MSSSDSYYIEILNNIPIYLHKYFATFLYIIGNIGNLLAISIFFKRSWRKNVCVFYFLVCLFANTIFINSTLLGSIFALGFNSTIQNSSVILCKLFYYISYLTSTYYPIILILASIDRLLISSQNIDTRLYSSKRMAYFSTSIATFIYSTFSLHILIKVNIQEMYPGVFICYYDLSESYLNFFTYTTAMQSVLIPFTLIILSATAFKNVRRIRAIPRQERRQLRSMNKKDFQLLRCLYIHNIIYITCTIVLSVGIVYATATRYETATPLQQAVNNFLNNFGSVLHYIPYCTNFITFVCVSKAFRLEVKRLIFKMIRKDLTIIREEENNQQEAVKDNIEQHHAISTIDVNA
;
A
#
# COMPACT_ATOMS: atom_id res chain seq x y z
N MET A 1 -41.61 9.45 12.74
CA MET A 1 -40.23 9.12 13.16
C MET A 1 -40.19 9.32 14.67
N SER A 2 -39.74 8.34 15.45
CA SER A 2 -39.70 8.49 16.91
C SER A 2 -38.53 9.39 17.33
N SER A 3 -38.63 10.06 18.48
CA SER A 3 -37.52 10.88 19.03
C SER A 3 -36.25 10.06 19.30
N SER A 4 -36.40 8.77 19.57
CA SER A 4 -35.28 7.83 19.68
C SER A 4 -34.58 7.61 18.34
N ASP A 5 -35.32 7.49 17.23
CA ASP A 5 -34.73 7.23 15.91
C ASP A 5 -33.87 8.42 15.45
N SER A 6 -34.33 9.66 15.68
CA SER A 6 -33.57 10.85 15.33
C SER A 6 -32.22 10.91 16.05
N TYR A 7 -32.19 10.54 17.32
CA TYR A 7 -30.95 10.51 18.12
C TYR A 7 -29.94 9.48 17.57
N TYR A 8 -30.39 8.28 17.21
CA TYR A 8 -29.50 7.27 16.62
C TYR A 8 -28.99 7.66 15.24
N ILE A 9 -29.85 8.26 14.41
CA ILE A 9 -29.46 8.76 13.08
C ILE A 9 -28.35 9.80 13.20
N GLU A 10 -28.46 10.73 14.14
CA GLU A 10 -27.44 11.75 14.37
C GLU A 10 -26.09 11.14 14.79
N ILE A 11 -26.09 10.19 15.72
CA ILE A 11 -24.88 9.49 16.14
C ILE A 11 -24.24 8.75 14.96
N LEU A 12 -25.03 8.00 14.20
CA LEU A 12 -24.54 7.22 13.05
C LEU A 12 -23.95 8.11 11.95
N ASN A 13 -24.46 9.33 11.77
CA ASN A 13 -23.92 10.29 10.82
C ASN A 13 -22.64 10.98 11.33
N ASN A 14 -22.52 11.20 12.65
CA ASN A 14 -21.36 11.86 13.25
C ASN A 14 -20.12 10.94 13.36
N ILE A 15 -20.29 9.64 13.60
CA ILE A 15 -19.15 8.72 13.74
C ILE A 15 -18.24 8.69 12.49
N PRO A 16 -18.76 8.57 11.24
CA PRO A 16 -17.94 8.61 10.03
C PRO A 16 -17.09 9.89 9.90
N ILE A 17 -17.62 11.04 10.33
CA ILE A 17 -16.92 12.32 10.28
C ILE A 17 -15.68 12.27 11.19
N TYR A 18 -15.84 11.83 12.44
CA TYR A 18 -14.73 11.69 13.38
C TYR A 18 -13.73 10.62 12.96
N LEU A 19 -14.22 9.52 12.38
CA LEU A 19 -13.38 8.43 11.87
C LEU A 19 -12.46 8.92 10.74
N HIS A 20 -13.00 9.69 9.78
CA HIS A 20 -12.18 10.27 8.71
C HIS A 20 -11.28 11.40 9.22
N LYS A 21 -11.78 12.26 10.10
CA LYS A 21 -11.02 13.41 10.60
C LYS A 21 -9.79 12.99 11.41
N TYR A 22 -9.92 12.00 12.30
CA TYR A 22 -8.82 11.62 13.20
C TYR A 22 -8.11 10.34 12.76
N PHE A 23 -8.85 9.25 12.57
CA PHE A 23 -8.24 7.95 12.31
C PHE A 23 -7.69 7.84 10.88
N ALA A 24 -8.43 8.31 9.87
CA ALA A 24 -7.93 8.31 8.49
C ALA A 24 -6.74 9.28 8.31
N THR A 25 -6.74 10.43 8.98
CA THR A 25 -5.57 11.35 9.03
C THR A 25 -4.34 10.70 9.65
N PHE A 26 -4.51 9.95 10.74
CA PHE A 26 -3.42 9.17 11.33
C PHE A 26 -2.87 8.12 10.36
N LEU A 27 -3.75 7.38 9.68
CA LEU A 27 -3.37 6.42 8.63
C LEU A 27 -2.64 7.10 7.47
N TYR A 28 -3.07 8.29 7.04
CA TYR A 28 -2.43 9.06 5.98
C TYR A 28 -0.98 9.40 6.32
N ILE A 29 -0.71 9.88 7.54
CA ILE A 29 0.63 10.25 7.99
C ILE A 29 1.53 9.00 8.05
N ILE A 30 1.07 7.94 8.72
CA ILE A 30 1.85 6.70 8.85
C ILE A 30 2.08 6.03 7.50
N GLY A 31 1.05 6.00 6.65
CA GLY A 31 1.09 5.37 5.34
C GLY A 31 2.11 6.03 4.41
N ASN A 32 2.13 7.36 4.34
CA ASN A 32 3.12 8.08 3.54
C ASN A 32 4.55 7.87 4.05
N ILE A 33 4.80 8.10 5.34
CA ILE A 33 6.13 7.94 5.93
C ILE A 33 6.62 6.48 5.76
N GLY A 34 5.76 5.51 6.07
CA GLY A 34 6.07 4.10 5.95
C GLY A 34 6.38 3.68 4.51
N ASN A 35 5.56 4.09 3.54
CA ASN A 35 5.77 3.73 2.15
C ASN A 35 7.06 4.35 1.59
N LEU A 36 7.36 5.62 1.88
CA LEU A 36 8.60 6.28 1.46
C LEU A 36 9.86 5.60 2.03
N LEU A 37 9.84 5.22 3.31
CA LEU A 37 10.93 4.49 3.95
C LEU A 37 11.10 3.09 3.33
N ALA A 38 9.99 2.38 3.07
CA ALA A 38 10.03 1.06 2.45
C ALA A 38 10.58 1.11 1.01
N ILE A 39 10.14 2.10 0.21
CA ILE A 39 10.64 2.34 -1.15
C ILE A 39 12.16 2.59 -1.11
N SER A 40 12.62 3.46 -0.22
CA SER A 40 14.03 3.80 -0.06
C SER A 40 14.89 2.58 0.29
N ILE A 41 14.39 1.67 1.14
CA ILE A 41 15.09 0.42 1.48
C ILE A 41 15.12 -0.54 0.29
N PHE A 42 13.99 -0.72 -0.42
CA PHE A 42 13.91 -1.64 -1.55
C PHE A 42 14.69 -1.19 -2.79
N PHE A 43 14.96 0.11 -2.95
CA PHE A 43 15.86 0.61 -3.99
C PHE A 43 17.33 0.22 -3.80
N LYS A 44 17.74 -0.19 -2.59
CA LYS A 44 19.11 -0.66 -2.35
C LYS A 44 19.44 -1.85 -3.26
N ARG A 45 20.64 -1.84 -3.84
CA ARG A 45 21.14 -2.87 -4.79
C ARG A 45 21.01 -4.31 -4.25
N SER A 46 21.09 -4.50 -2.94
CA SER A 46 20.96 -5.80 -2.28
C SER A 46 19.55 -6.42 -2.37
N TRP A 47 18.50 -5.61 -2.50
CA TRP A 47 17.10 -6.06 -2.54
C TRP A 47 16.57 -6.24 -3.96
N ARG A 48 16.98 -5.38 -4.90
CA ARG A 48 16.59 -5.41 -6.33
C ARG A 48 16.91 -6.73 -7.06
N LYS A 49 17.68 -7.62 -6.44
CA LYS A 49 17.94 -8.97 -6.97
C LYS A 49 16.71 -9.88 -6.90
N ASN A 50 15.79 -9.68 -5.95
CA ASN A 50 14.64 -10.57 -5.73
C ASN A 50 13.40 -10.10 -6.51
N VAL A 51 12.70 -11.04 -7.16
CA VAL A 51 11.49 -10.75 -7.95
C VAL A 51 10.34 -10.22 -7.07
N CYS A 52 10.13 -10.78 -5.88
CA CYS A 52 9.07 -10.32 -4.97
C CYS A 52 9.27 -8.88 -4.47
N VAL A 53 10.51 -8.41 -4.37
CA VAL A 53 10.79 -7.01 -4.06
C VAL A 53 10.28 -6.09 -5.17
N PHE A 54 10.36 -6.52 -6.44
CA PHE A 54 9.81 -5.76 -7.56
C PHE A 54 8.29 -5.59 -7.41
N TYR A 55 7.55 -6.68 -7.16
CA TYR A 55 6.10 -6.59 -6.91
C TYR A 55 5.76 -5.69 -5.72
N PHE A 56 6.47 -5.81 -4.59
CA PHE A 56 6.25 -4.93 -3.45
C PHE A 56 6.56 -3.47 -3.74
N LEU A 57 7.57 -3.19 -4.55
CA LEU A 57 7.91 -1.83 -4.96
C LEU A 57 6.79 -1.23 -5.83
N VAL A 58 6.22 -1.99 -6.76
CA VAL A 58 5.04 -1.59 -7.53
C VAL A 58 3.84 -1.34 -6.60
N CYS A 59 3.57 -2.25 -5.64
CA CYS A 59 2.54 -2.04 -4.63
C CYS A 59 2.76 -0.75 -3.83
N LEU A 60 3.99 -0.46 -3.40
CA LEU A 60 4.30 0.74 -2.61
C LEU A 60 4.06 2.02 -3.41
N PHE A 61 4.38 2.04 -4.71
CA PHE A 61 4.04 3.17 -5.58
C PHE A 61 2.53 3.33 -5.74
N ALA A 62 1.81 2.26 -6.05
CA ALA A 62 0.35 2.28 -6.17
C ALA A 62 -0.31 2.77 -4.87
N ASN A 63 0.17 2.30 -3.72
CA ASN A 63 -0.33 2.68 -2.40
C ASN A 63 -0.03 4.14 -2.08
N THR A 64 1.14 4.65 -2.47
CA THR A 64 1.49 6.07 -2.29
C THR A 64 0.55 6.96 -3.12
N ILE A 65 0.27 6.56 -4.36
CA ILE A 65 -0.70 7.29 -5.21
C ILE A 65 -2.10 7.23 -4.57
N PHE A 66 -2.58 6.04 -4.20
CA PHE A 66 -3.89 5.86 -3.57
C PHE A 66 -4.07 6.68 -2.28
N ILE A 67 -3.05 6.71 -1.42
CA ILE A 67 -3.09 7.48 -0.17
C ILE A 67 -3.18 8.98 -0.46
N ASN A 68 -2.41 9.49 -1.43
CA ASN A 68 -2.40 10.92 -1.74
C ASN A 68 -3.57 11.37 -2.62
N SER A 69 -4.20 10.47 -3.37
CA SER A 69 -5.43 10.76 -4.09
C SER A 69 -6.64 10.47 -3.20
N THR A 70 -6.95 9.20 -2.99
CA THR A 70 -8.22 8.71 -2.47
C THR A 70 -8.37 8.99 -0.99
N LEU A 71 -7.39 8.57 -0.18
CA LEU A 71 -7.47 8.74 1.27
C LEU A 71 -7.49 10.22 1.66
N LEU A 72 -6.60 11.03 1.05
CA LEU A 72 -6.57 12.47 1.27
C LEU A 72 -7.88 13.14 0.84
N GLY A 73 -8.43 12.77 -0.32
CA GLY A 73 -9.72 13.27 -0.78
C GLY A 73 -10.87 12.93 0.16
N SER A 74 -10.93 11.69 0.67
CA SER A 74 -11.94 11.28 1.65
C SER A 74 -11.81 12.05 2.97
N ILE A 75 -10.58 12.32 3.43
CA ILE A 75 -10.35 13.14 4.64
C ILE A 75 -10.94 14.54 4.45
N PHE A 76 -10.65 15.21 3.33
CA PHE A 76 -11.19 16.55 3.08
C PHE A 76 -12.71 16.54 2.88
N ALA A 77 -13.22 15.61 2.07
CA ALA A 77 -14.64 15.56 1.73
C ALA A 77 -15.51 15.18 2.94
N LEU A 78 -15.17 14.12 3.67
CA LEU A 78 -16.00 13.59 4.76
C LEU A 78 -15.59 14.12 6.14
N GLY A 79 -14.31 14.39 6.37
CA GLY A 79 -13.80 14.86 7.66
C GLY A 79 -13.88 16.38 7.84
N PHE A 80 -13.73 17.16 6.76
CA PHE A 80 -13.68 18.63 6.78
C PHE A 80 -14.78 19.29 5.94
N ASN A 81 -15.68 18.50 5.34
CA ASN A 81 -16.76 18.98 4.47
C ASN A 81 -16.26 19.89 3.32
N SER A 82 -15.06 19.60 2.80
CA SER A 82 -14.40 20.37 1.74
C SER A 82 -14.24 19.51 0.49
N THR A 83 -15.04 19.79 -0.54
CA THR A 83 -15.06 19.02 -1.80
C THR A 83 -14.16 19.67 -2.86
N ILE A 84 -12.83 19.51 -2.70
CA ILE A 84 -11.84 20.03 -3.65
C ILE A 84 -12.09 19.50 -5.06
N GLN A 85 -12.56 18.24 -5.18
CA GLN A 85 -12.89 17.59 -6.44
C GLN A 85 -13.99 18.31 -7.25
N ASN A 86 -14.83 19.13 -6.62
CA ASN A 86 -15.91 19.86 -7.31
C ASN A 86 -15.42 21.18 -7.95
N SER A 87 -14.16 21.57 -7.75
CA SER A 87 -13.60 22.83 -8.27
C SER A 87 -13.39 22.83 -9.80
N SER A 88 -13.14 21.67 -10.39
CA SER A 88 -12.85 21.52 -11.83
C SER A 88 -13.28 20.15 -12.33
N VAL A 89 -13.90 20.11 -13.51
CA VAL A 89 -14.30 18.86 -14.19
C VAL A 89 -13.09 17.95 -14.44
N ILE A 90 -11.93 18.53 -14.77
CA ILE A 90 -10.70 17.76 -15.00
C ILE A 90 -10.24 17.10 -13.71
N LEU A 91 -10.23 17.85 -12.60
CA LEU A 91 -9.83 17.34 -11.30
C LEU A 91 -10.78 16.25 -10.80
N CYS A 92 -12.09 16.47 -10.96
CA CYS A 92 -13.15 15.51 -10.69
C CYS A 92 -12.89 14.16 -11.41
N LYS A 93 -12.67 14.20 -12.73
CA LYS A 93 -12.40 13.01 -13.54
C LYS A 93 -11.11 12.30 -13.14
N LEU A 94 -10.01 13.05 -12.98
CA LEU A 94 -8.72 12.49 -12.59
C LEU A 94 -8.77 11.86 -11.20
N PHE A 95 -9.45 12.50 -10.24
CA PHE A 95 -9.61 11.98 -8.89
C PHE A 95 -10.28 10.60 -8.90
N TYR A 96 -11.44 10.47 -9.54
CA TYR A 96 -12.18 9.21 -9.60
C TYR A 96 -11.42 8.14 -10.40
N TYR A 97 -10.78 8.53 -11.52
CA TYR A 97 -9.97 7.60 -12.32
C TYR A 97 -8.79 7.03 -11.55
N ILE A 98 -7.97 7.90 -10.93
CA ILE A 98 -6.81 7.47 -10.14
C ILE A 98 -7.25 6.63 -8.95
N SER A 99 -8.32 7.04 -8.26
CA SER A 99 -8.85 6.32 -7.10
C SER A 99 -9.26 4.90 -7.47
N TYR A 100 -10.03 4.73 -8.54
CA TYR A 100 -10.49 3.43 -9.02
C TYR A 100 -9.35 2.57 -9.57
N LEU A 101 -8.45 3.16 -10.35
CA LEU A 101 -7.32 2.47 -10.93
C LEU A 101 -6.42 1.92 -9.81
N THR A 102 -6.05 2.75 -8.84
CA THR A 102 -5.13 2.35 -7.77
C THR A 102 -5.76 1.39 -6.76
N SER A 103 -7.06 1.53 -6.46
CA SER A 103 -7.79 0.57 -5.61
C SER A 103 -7.86 -0.82 -6.22
N THR A 104 -7.98 -0.89 -7.54
CA THR A 104 -8.02 -2.16 -8.28
C THR A 104 -6.62 -2.71 -8.50
N TYR A 105 -5.64 -1.84 -8.76
CA TYR A 105 -4.30 -2.26 -9.16
C TYR A 105 -3.53 -2.92 -8.01
N TYR A 106 -3.57 -2.36 -6.79
CA TYR A 106 -2.87 -2.93 -5.63
C TYR A 106 -3.14 -4.43 -5.41
N PRO A 107 -4.40 -4.89 -5.28
CA PRO A 107 -4.67 -6.31 -5.05
C PRO A 107 -4.34 -7.19 -6.25
N ILE A 108 -4.44 -6.69 -7.48
CA ILE A 108 -4.02 -7.44 -8.67
C ILE A 108 -2.51 -7.71 -8.62
N ILE A 109 -1.70 -6.74 -8.18
CA ILE A 109 -0.26 -6.96 -7.96
C ILE A 109 0.00 -7.96 -6.84
N LEU A 110 -0.82 -7.97 -5.76
CA LEU A 110 -0.74 -9.03 -4.74
C LEU A 110 -1.07 -10.41 -5.29
N ILE A 111 -2.05 -10.53 -6.17
CA ILE A 111 -2.40 -11.79 -6.86
C ILE A 111 -1.21 -12.24 -7.72
N LEU A 112 -0.65 -11.37 -8.55
CA LEU A 112 0.53 -11.69 -9.38
C LEU A 112 1.73 -12.10 -8.53
N ALA A 113 2.00 -11.40 -7.44
CA ALA A 113 3.05 -11.75 -6.49
C ALA A 113 2.80 -13.13 -5.86
N SER A 114 1.54 -13.45 -5.53
CA SER A 114 1.15 -14.73 -4.94
C SER A 114 1.29 -15.88 -5.94
N ILE A 115 0.94 -15.66 -7.22
CA ILE A 115 1.17 -16.61 -8.31
C ILE A 115 2.67 -16.83 -8.50
N ASP A 116 3.48 -15.77 -8.57
CA ASP A 116 4.95 -15.89 -8.66
C ASP A 116 5.52 -16.73 -7.52
N ARG A 117 5.08 -16.48 -6.28
CA ARG A 117 5.49 -17.27 -5.12
C ARG A 117 5.03 -18.72 -5.19
N LEU A 118 3.83 -18.98 -5.70
CA LEU A 118 3.30 -20.33 -5.91
C LEU A 118 4.17 -21.10 -6.93
N LEU A 119 4.51 -20.48 -8.05
CA LEU A 119 5.37 -21.06 -9.09
C LEU A 119 6.78 -21.38 -8.57
N ILE A 120 7.39 -20.47 -7.80
CA ILE A 120 8.70 -20.72 -7.16
C ILE A 120 8.63 -21.89 -6.17
N SER A 121 7.51 -22.04 -5.47
CA SER A 121 7.29 -23.11 -4.49
C SER A 121 6.93 -24.46 -5.11
N SER A 122 6.78 -24.55 -6.44
CA SER A 122 6.53 -25.82 -7.11
C SER A 122 7.75 -26.73 -7.05
N GLN A 123 7.52 -28.04 -6.96
CA GLN A 123 8.58 -29.05 -7.03
C GLN A 123 9.10 -29.26 -8.45
N ASN A 124 8.27 -28.97 -9.46
CA ASN A 124 8.64 -29.12 -10.85
C ASN A 124 9.64 -28.02 -11.27
N ILE A 125 10.79 -28.45 -11.81
CA ILE A 125 11.88 -27.57 -12.26
C ILE A 125 11.39 -26.63 -13.36
N ASP A 126 10.58 -27.12 -14.30
CA ASP A 126 10.09 -26.35 -15.44
C ASP A 126 9.14 -25.23 -14.97
N THR A 127 8.22 -25.57 -14.06
CA THR A 127 7.33 -24.58 -13.44
C THR A 127 8.10 -23.48 -12.71
N ARG A 128 9.21 -23.82 -12.07
CA ARG A 128 10.05 -22.85 -11.36
C ARG A 128 10.80 -21.90 -12.30
N LEU A 129 11.14 -22.34 -13.51
CA LEU A 129 11.81 -21.51 -14.52
C LEU A 129 10.91 -20.36 -15.01
N TYR A 130 9.59 -20.51 -14.95
CA TYR A 130 8.64 -19.45 -15.30
C TYR A 130 8.72 -18.25 -14.34
N SER A 131 9.15 -18.43 -13.09
CA SER A 131 9.42 -17.32 -12.17
C SER A 131 10.75 -16.63 -12.51
N SER A 132 10.68 -15.79 -13.52
CA SER A 132 11.77 -14.93 -13.96
C SER A 132 11.40 -13.46 -13.78
N LYS A 133 12.40 -12.59 -13.62
CA LYS A 133 12.19 -11.14 -13.59
C LYS A 133 11.47 -10.65 -14.85
N ARG A 134 11.83 -11.21 -16.01
CA ARG A 134 11.23 -10.86 -17.30
C ARG A 134 9.73 -11.12 -17.29
N MET A 135 9.31 -12.29 -16.79
CA MET A 135 7.89 -12.62 -16.67
C MET A 135 7.17 -11.72 -15.66
N ALA A 136 7.83 -11.34 -14.57
CA ALA A 136 7.26 -10.40 -13.60
C ALA A 136 7.02 -9.00 -14.20
N TYR A 137 7.98 -8.46 -14.94
CA TYR A 137 7.81 -7.19 -15.66
C TYR A 137 6.70 -7.31 -16.70
N PHE A 138 6.72 -8.37 -17.51
CA PHE A 138 5.74 -8.59 -18.57
C PHE A 138 4.30 -8.71 -18.03
N SER A 139 4.08 -9.57 -17.03
CA SER A 139 2.77 -9.77 -16.40
C SER A 139 2.26 -8.49 -15.72
N THR A 140 3.14 -7.77 -15.02
CA THR A 140 2.79 -6.50 -14.38
C THR A 140 2.41 -5.45 -15.43
N SER A 141 3.18 -5.31 -16.50
CA SER A 141 2.89 -4.36 -17.58
C SER A 141 1.57 -4.67 -18.29
N ILE A 142 1.29 -5.94 -18.60
CA ILE A 142 0.00 -6.34 -19.19
C ILE A 142 -1.15 -6.00 -18.24
N ALA A 143 -1.01 -6.34 -16.96
CA ALA A 143 -2.04 -6.01 -15.96
C ALA A 143 -2.27 -4.50 -15.89
N THR A 144 -1.20 -3.69 -15.83
CA THR A 144 -1.33 -2.22 -15.86
C THR A 144 -2.09 -1.76 -17.08
N PHE A 145 -1.75 -2.25 -18.27
CA PHE A 145 -2.40 -1.85 -19.51
C PHE A 145 -3.89 -2.21 -19.55
N ILE A 146 -4.23 -3.45 -19.17
CA ILE A 146 -5.63 -3.93 -19.14
C ILE A 146 -6.46 -3.10 -18.18
N TYR A 147 -6.01 -2.93 -16.93
CA TYR A 147 -6.78 -2.21 -15.92
C TYR A 147 -6.82 -0.70 -16.15
N SER A 148 -5.77 -0.10 -16.73
CA SER A 148 -5.77 1.32 -17.11
C SER A 148 -6.77 1.59 -18.24
N THR A 149 -6.83 0.69 -19.23
CA THR A 149 -7.78 0.76 -20.35
C THR A 149 -9.20 0.54 -19.87
N PHE A 150 -9.43 -0.48 -19.04
CA PHE A 150 -10.73 -0.74 -18.44
C PHE A 150 -11.24 0.49 -17.66
N SER A 151 -10.37 1.13 -16.88
CA SER A 151 -10.73 2.31 -16.07
C SER A 151 -11.06 3.57 -16.89
N LEU A 152 -10.81 3.59 -18.21
CA LEU A 152 -11.10 4.76 -19.06
C LEU A 152 -12.58 5.14 -19.08
N HIS A 153 -13.49 4.19 -18.85
CA HIS A 153 -14.93 4.50 -18.77
C HIS A 153 -15.25 5.55 -17.68
N ILE A 154 -14.41 5.66 -16.64
CA ILE A 154 -14.58 6.63 -15.55
C ILE A 154 -14.28 8.05 -16.02
N LEU A 155 -13.20 8.24 -16.80
CA LEU A 155 -12.86 9.56 -17.36
C LEU A 155 -13.95 10.11 -18.30
N ILE A 156 -14.68 9.21 -18.95
CA ILE A 156 -15.77 9.58 -19.86
C ILE A 156 -17.05 9.89 -19.07
N LYS A 157 -17.40 9.05 -18.09
CA LYS A 157 -18.71 9.04 -17.44
C LYS A 157 -18.78 9.76 -16.09
N VAL A 158 -17.67 10.19 -15.52
CA VAL A 158 -17.69 11.08 -14.33
C VAL A 158 -17.80 12.52 -14.77
N ASN A 159 -18.70 13.29 -14.17
CA ASN A 159 -18.82 14.72 -14.43
C ASN A 159 -19.33 15.46 -13.18
N ILE A 160 -19.21 16.79 -13.18
CA ILE A 160 -19.88 17.64 -12.19
C ILE A 160 -21.35 17.75 -12.61
N GLN A 161 -22.25 17.35 -11.71
CA GLN A 161 -23.69 17.33 -11.92
C GLN A 161 -24.39 18.18 -10.87
N GLU A 162 -25.44 18.88 -11.29
CA GLU A 162 -26.32 19.64 -10.39
C GLU A 162 -27.35 18.68 -9.79
N MET A 163 -27.26 18.42 -8.48
CA MET A 163 -28.18 17.53 -7.76
C MET A 163 -29.44 18.26 -7.29
N TYR A 164 -29.26 19.52 -6.91
CA TYR A 164 -30.31 20.47 -6.53
C TYR A 164 -29.92 21.84 -7.06
N PRO A 165 -30.86 22.79 -7.23
CA PRO A 165 -30.55 24.15 -7.66
C PRO A 165 -29.40 24.75 -6.87
N GLY A 166 -28.26 24.98 -7.54
CA GLY A 166 -27.04 25.55 -6.94
C GLY A 166 -26.12 24.57 -6.19
N VAL A 167 -26.44 23.27 -6.14
CA VAL A 167 -25.62 22.24 -5.48
C VAL A 167 -24.98 21.32 -6.52
N PHE A 168 -23.69 21.54 -6.77
CA PHE A 168 -22.90 20.78 -7.73
C PHE A 168 -22.06 19.71 -7.04
N ILE A 169 -22.16 18.47 -7.51
CA ILE A 169 -21.40 17.32 -6.99
C ILE A 169 -20.68 16.62 -8.14
N CYS A 170 -19.39 16.36 -7.96
CA CYS A 170 -18.63 15.46 -8.82
C CYS A 170 -19.07 14.02 -8.57
N TYR A 171 -19.75 13.40 -9.55
CA TYR A 171 -20.25 12.04 -9.41
C TYR A 171 -20.32 11.30 -10.75
N TYR A 172 -20.54 9.99 -10.66
CA TYR A 172 -20.80 9.13 -11.80
C TYR A 172 -22.09 9.56 -12.54
N ASP A 173 -22.13 9.37 -13.85
CA ASP A 173 -23.34 9.49 -14.66
C ASP A 173 -24.50 8.71 -14.02
N LEU A 174 -25.61 9.41 -13.76
CA LEU A 174 -26.78 8.87 -13.07
C LEU A 174 -27.69 8.03 -13.98
N SER A 175 -27.33 7.85 -15.25
CA SER A 175 -28.02 6.90 -16.13
C SER A 175 -28.05 5.51 -15.50
N GLU A 176 -29.26 4.93 -15.43
CA GLU A 176 -29.50 3.66 -14.74
C GLU A 176 -28.61 2.54 -15.27
N SER A 177 -28.43 2.48 -16.60
CA SER A 177 -27.59 1.50 -17.28
C SER A 177 -26.12 1.58 -16.84
N TYR A 178 -25.56 2.78 -16.72
CA TYR A 178 -24.18 2.96 -16.29
C TYR A 178 -24.00 2.65 -14.80
N LEU A 179 -24.93 3.10 -13.95
CA LEU A 179 -24.90 2.77 -12.52
C LEU A 179 -25.00 1.26 -12.29
N ASN A 180 -25.84 0.56 -13.06
CA ASN A 180 -25.93 -0.90 -13.01
C ASN A 180 -24.60 -1.54 -13.42
N PHE A 181 -24.03 -1.14 -14.56
CA PHE A 181 -22.72 -1.61 -15.00
C PHE A 181 -21.63 -1.41 -13.94
N PHE A 182 -21.51 -0.20 -13.39
CA PHE A 182 -20.49 0.13 -12.40
C PHE A 182 -20.69 -0.63 -11.09
N THR A 183 -21.94 -0.74 -10.61
CA THR A 183 -22.27 -1.45 -9.37
C THR A 183 -21.96 -2.94 -9.50
N TYR A 184 -22.42 -3.60 -10.57
CA TYR A 184 -22.17 -5.03 -10.77
C TYR A 184 -20.70 -5.36 -10.98
N THR A 185 -19.97 -4.54 -11.75
CA THR A 185 -18.52 -4.75 -11.95
C THR A 185 -17.74 -4.57 -10.66
N THR A 186 -18.06 -3.56 -9.86
CA THR A 186 -17.44 -3.32 -8.54
C THR A 186 -17.77 -4.44 -7.56
N ALA A 187 -19.03 -4.86 -7.49
CA ALA A 187 -19.46 -5.98 -6.66
C ALA A 187 -18.72 -7.28 -7.05
N MET A 188 -18.65 -7.59 -8.34
CA MET A 188 -17.92 -8.76 -8.85
C MET A 188 -16.43 -8.71 -8.47
N GLN A 189 -15.76 -7.57 -8.65
CA GLN A 189 -14.36 -7.40 -8.25
C GLN A 189 -14.15 -7.58 -6.74
N SER A 190 -15.06 -7.00 -5.93
CA SER A 190 -14.99 -7.06 -4.47
C SER A 190 -15.11 -8.48 -3.91
N VAL A 191 -15.72 -9.41 -4.66
CA VAL A 191 -15.84 -10.83 -4.30
C VAL A 191 -14.70 -11.66 -4.89
N LEU A 192 -14.43 -11.51 -6.20
CA LEU A 192 -13.44 -12.32 -6.91
C LEU A 192 -12.01 -12.09 -6.40
N ILE A 193 -11.65 -10.85 -6.06
CA ILE A 193 -10.28 -10.53 -5.62
C ILE A 193 -9.95 -11.21 -4.27
N PRO A 194 -10.72 -11.03 -3.19
CA PRO A 194 -10.44 -11.75 -1.94
C PRO A 194 -10.48 -13.27 -2.11
N PHE A 195 -11.43 -13.80 -2.89
CA PHE A 195 -11.56 -15.23 -3.13
C PHE A 195 -10.33 -15.83 -3.81
N THR A 196 -9.83 -15.18 -4.87
CA THR A 196 -8.60 -15.61 -5.55
C THR A 196 -7.39 -15.53 -4.63
N LEU A 197 -7.25 -14.48 -3.81
CA LEU A 197 -6.19 -14.38 -2.81
C LEU A 197 -6.27 -15.47 -1.74
N ILE A 198 -7.47 -15.87 -1.30
CA ILE A 198 -7.66 -16.99 -0.36
C ILE A 198 -7.16 -18.29 -0.97
N ILE A 199 -7.57 -18.60 -2.21
CA ILE A 199 -7.16 -19.82 -2.92
C ILE A 199 -5.63 -19.84 -3.10
N LEU A 200 -5.05 -18.74 -3.59
CA LEU A 200 -3.60 -18.64 -3.82
C LEU A 200 -2.82 -18.74 -2.50
N SER A 201 -3.31 -18.12 -1.43
CA SER A 201 -2.67 -18.18 -0.12
C SER A 201 -2.75 -19.59 0.48
N ALA A 202 -3.88 -20.28 0.33
CA ALA A 202 -4.06 -21.65 0.80
C ALA A 202 -3.19 -22.66 0.02
N THR A 203 -3.14 -22.53 -1.30
CA THR A 203 -2.29 -23.39 -2.16
C THR A 203 -0.80 -23.14 -1.92
N ALA A 204 -0.36 -21.89 -1.84
CA ALA A 204 1.02 -21.54 -1.51
C ALA A 204 1.42 -22.09 -0.14
N PHE A 205 0.53 -22.01 0.86
CA PHE A 205 0.80 -22.55 2.19
C PHE A 205 0.95 -24.07 2.19
N LYS A 206 0.09 -24.80 1.45
CA LYS A 206 0.21 -26.26 1.26
C LYS A 206 1.56 -26.62 0.61
N ASN A 207 1.96 -25.91 -0.44
CA ASN A 207 3.25 -26.16 -1.12
C ASN A 207 4.44 -25.91 -0.20
N VAL A 208 4.42 -24.82 0.58
CA VAL A 208 5.48 -24.50 1.54
C VAL A 208 5.57 -25.55 2.64
N ARG A 209 4.45 -26.06 3.15
CA ARG A 209 4.44 -27.15 4.13
C ARG A 209 5.07 -28.42 3.54
N ARG A 210 4.70 -28.77 2.30
CA ARG A 210 5.26 -29.93 1.60
C ARG A 210 6.78 -29.81 1.41
N ILE A 211 7.29 -28.65 0.98
CA ILE A 211 8.74 -28.43 0.85
C ILE A 211 9.46 -28.55 2.20
N ARG A 212 8.83 -28.09 3.30
CA ARG A 212 9.45 -28.16 4.63
C ARG A 212 9.59 -29.59 5.15
N ALA A 213 8.69 -30.50 4.75
CA ALA A 213 8.72 -31.90 5.14
C ALA A 213 9.87 -32.68 4.47
N ILE A 214 10.39 -32.21 3.32
CA ILE A 214 11.49 -32.88 2.60
C ILE A 214 12.79 -32.80 3.42
N PRO A 215 13.52 -33.92 3.61
CA PRO A 215 14.80 -33.97 4.31
C PRO A 215 15.84 -32.97 3.77
N ARG A 216 16.73 -32.49 4.64
CA ARG A 216 17.74 -31.48 4.28
C ARG A 216 18.71 -31.92 3.18
N GLN A 217 18.98 -33.23 3.06
CA GLN A 217 19.91 -33.78 2.06
C GLN A 217 19.35 -33.59 0.64
N GLU A 218 18.12 -34.03 0.38
CA GLU A 218 17.43 -33.83 -0.91
C GLU A 218 17.20 -32.35 -1.24
N ARG A 219 17.00 -31.52 -0.21
CA ARG A 219 16.84 -30.07 -0.39
C ARG A 219 18.08 -29.37 -0.94
N ARG A 220 19.29 -29.97 -0.87
CA ARG A 220 20.49 -29.35 -1.46
C ARG A 220 20.52 -29.43 -2.99
N GLN A 221 19.91 -30.46 -3.58
CA GLN A 221 19.82 -30.60 -5.03
C GLN A 221 18.76 -29.67 -5.62
N LEU A 222 17.71 -29.36 -4.85
CA LEU A 222 16.70 -28.37 -5.23
C LEU A 222 17.22 -26.96 -4.89
N ARG A 223 17.30 -26.07 -5.90
CA ARG A 223 17.67 -24.64 -5.75
C ARG A 223 17.23 -24.06 -4.40
N SER A 224 18.20 -23.81 -3.51
CA SER A 224 17.93 -23.35 -2.15
C SER A 224 17.30 -21.95 -2.19
N MET A 225 16.05 -21.83 -1.72
CA MET A 225 15.47 -20.52 -1.44
C MET A 225 16.29 -19.82 -0.36
N ASN A 226 16.70 -18.58 -0.60
CA ASN A 226 17.44 -17.83 0.40
C ASN A 226 16.55 -17.54 1.61
N LYS A 227 17.16 -17.41 2.79
CA LYS A 227 16.44 -17.00 4.02
C LYS A 227 15.66 -15.68 3.82
N LYS A 228 16.15 -14.79 2.94
CA LYS A 228 15.48 -13.53 2.56
C LYS A 228 14.19 -13.76 1.77
N ASP A 229 14.19 -14.69 0.82
CA ASP A 229 13.00 -15.02 0.02
C ASP A 229 11.87 -15.55 0.88
N PHE A 230 12.22 -16.35 1.88
CA PHE A 230 11.26 -16.88 2.83
C PHE A 230 10.70 -15.82 3.78
N GLN A 231 11.51 -14.82 4.15
CA GLN A 231 11.01 -13.66 4.91
C GLN A 231 10.03 -12.83 4.07
N LEU A 232 10.37 -12.56 2.80
CA LEU A 232 9.49 -11.85 1.87
C LEU A 232 8.18 -12.61 1.61
N LEU A 233 8.25 -13.93 1.46
CA LEU A 233 7.07 -14.79 1.32
C LEU A 233 6.13 -14.67 2.53
N ARG A 234 6.68 -14.63 3.75
CA ARG A 234 5.87 -14.41 4.97
C ARG A 234 5.25 -13.01 4.99
N CYS A 235 5.97 -11.99 4.53
CA CYS A 235 5.43 -10.63 4.41
C CYS A 235 4.25 -10.62 3.44
N LEU A 236 4.37 -11.28 2.28
CA LEU A 236 3.29 -11.37 1.30
C LEU A 236 2.05 -12.05 1.87
N TYR A 237 2.25 -13.15 2.59
CA TYR A 237 1.14 -13.87 3.22
C TYR A 237 0.39 -12.99 4.25
N ILE A 238 1.13 -12.22 5.06
CA ILE A 238 0.53 -11.29 6.02
C ILE A 238 -0.19 -10.15 5.30
N HIS A 239 0.37 -9.63 4.21
CA HIS A 239 -0.31 -8.66 3.36
C HIS A 239 -1.64 -9.18 2.80
N ASN A 240 -1.65 -10.41 2.30
CA ASN A 240 -2.87 -11.03 1.79
C ASN A 240 -3.92 -11.17 2.91
N ILE A 241 -3.53 -11.60 4.12
CA ILE A 241 -4.45 -11.72 5.26
C ILE A 241 -5.03 -10.35 5.65
N ILE A 242 -4.17 -9.34 5.81
CA ILE A 242 -4.61 -7.98 6.16
C ILE A 242 -5.57 -7.46 5.08
N TYR A 243 -5.25 -7.63 3.80
CA TYR A 243 -6.12 -7.20 2.71
C TYR A 243 -7.48 -7.91 2.72
N ILE A 244 -7.51 -9.24 2.84
CA ILE A 244 -8.75 -10.04 2.86
C ILE A 244 -9.62 -9.62 4.04
N THR A 245 -9.04 -9.55 5.25
CA THR A 245 -9.78 -9.24 6.49
C THR A 245 -10.32 -7.80 6.49
N CYS A 246 -9.56 -6.83 6.00
CA CYS A 246 -10.03 -5.45 5.91
C CYS A 246 -11.07 -5.25 4.80
N THR A 247 -10.94 -5.96 3.67
CA THR A 247 -11.80 -5.74 2.50
C THR A 247 -13.14 -6.49 2.61
N ILE A 248 -13.21 -7.61 3.34
CA ILE A 248 -14.45 -8.41 3.43
C ILE A 248 -15.64 -7.60 3.98
N VAL A 249 -15.39 -6.69 4.93
CA VAL A 249 -16.44 -5.83 5.51
C VAL A 249 -17.03 -4.91 4.44
N LEU A 250 -16.17 -4.29 3.64
CA LEU A 250 -16.59 -3.44 2.53
C LEU A 250 -17.28 -4.25 1.42
N SER A 251 -16.76 -5.43 1.08
CA SER A 251 -17.36 -6.32 0.06
C SER A 251 -18.78 -6.72 0.44
N VAL A 252 -19.02 -7.09 1.71
CA VAL A 252 -20.38 -7.40 2.19
C VAL A 252 -21.29 -6.20 2.07
N GLY A 253 -20.81 -5.00 2.44
CA GLY A 253 -21.58 -3.75 2.28
C GLY A 253 -21.95 -3.46 0.82
N ILE A 254 -21.02 -3.63 -0.11
CA ILE A 254 -21.26 -3.42 -1.56
C ILE A 254 -22.26 -4.45 -2.10
N VAL A 255 -22.10 -5.73 -1.75
CA VAL A 255 -23.02 -6.79 -2.19
C VAL A 255 -24.42 -6.56 -1.63
N TYR A 256 -24.53 -6.21 -0.35
CA TYR A 256 -25.80 -5.88 0.29
C TYR A 256 -26.46 -4.67 -0.39
N ALA A 257 -25.73 -3.57 -0.57
CA ALA A 257 -26.24 -2.37 -1.25
C ALA A 257 -26.67 -2.64 -2.71
N THR A 258 -26.00 -3.59 -3.38
CA THR A 258 -26.38 -4.03 -4.72
C THR A 258 -27.69 -4.84 -4.69
N ALA A 259 -27.83 -5.75 -3.72
CA ALA A 259 -29.00 -6.61 -3.59
C ALA A 259 -30.26 -5.84 -3.20
N THR A 260 -30.15 -4.84 -2.31
CA THR A 260 -31.30 -4.07 -1.80
C THR A 260 -31.54 -2.77 -2.57
N ARG A 261 -30.96 -2.60 -3.77
CA ARG A 261 -31.01 -1.31 -4.50
C ARG A 261 -32.42 -0.85 -4.88
N TYR A 262 -33.34 -1.80 -5.08
CA TYR A 262 -34.73 -1.52 -5.45
C TYR A 262 -35.66 -1.44 -4.23
N GLU A 263 -35.16 -1.70 -3.02
CA GLU A 263 -35.94 -1.61 -1.79
C GLU A 263 -35.94 -0.18 -1.27
N THR A 264 -37.11 0.28 -0.79
CA THR A 264 -37.22 1.60 -0.15
C THR A 264 -36.69 1.52 1.28
N ALA A 265 -35.47 2.05 1.49
CA ALA A 265 -34.86 2.07 2.82
C ALA A 265 -35.50 3.14 3.72
N THR A 266 -35.73 2.79 4.98
CA THR A 266 -36.10 3.79 6.01
C THR A 266 -34.91 4.73 6.30
N PRO A 267 -35.15 5.94 6.83
CA PRO A 267 -34.06 6.88 7.15
C PRO A 267 -33.00 6.28 8.09
N LEU A 268 -33.43 5.46 9.06
CA LEU A 268 -32.53 4.76 9.96
C LEU A 268 -31.69 3.70 9.21
N GLN A 269 -32.31 2.91 8.34
CA GLN A 269 -31.58 1.93 7.52
C GLN A 269 -30.55 2.61 6.61
N GLN A 270 -30.90 3.76 6.01
CA GLN A 270 -29.96 4.55 5.22
C GLN A 270 -28.78 5.05 6.06
N ALA A 271 -29.02 5.54 7.28
CA ALA A 271 -27.96 5.96 8.21
C ALA A 271 -27.04 4.79 8.59
N VAL A 272 -27.59 3.61 8.88
CA VAL A 272 -26.82 2.39 9.18
C VAL A 272 -25.97 1.97 7.97
N ASN A 273 -26.56 1.94 6.77
CA ASN A 273 -25.86 1.58 5.54
C ASN A 273 -24.71 2.55 5.24
N ASN A 274 -24.97 3.85 5.39
CA ASN A 274 -23.94 4.89 5.25
C ASN A 274 -22.82 4.69 6.28
N PHE A 275 -23.15 4.45 7.54
CA PHE A 275 -22.15 4.17 8.58
C PHE A 275 -21.29 2.94 8.23
N LEU A 276 -21.90 1.80 7.89
CA LEU A 276 -21.19 0.57 7.56
C LEU A 276 -20.29 0.74 6.32
N ASN A 277 -20.76 1.44 5.29
CA ASN A 277 -19.97 1.73 4.09
C ASN A 277 -18.77 2.63 4.40
N ASN A 278 -18.96 3.67 5.22
CA ASN A 278 -17.86 4.55 5.64
C ASN A 278 -16.85 3.82 6.54
N PHE A 279 -17.33 3.02 7.48
CA PHE A 279 -16.48 2.21 8.34
C PHE A 279 -15.69 1.17 7.53
N GLY A 280 -16.35 0.46 6.62
CA GLY A 280 -15.73 -0.48 5.68
C GLY A 280 -14.70 0.20 4.77
N SER A 281 -14.98 1.43 4.31
CA SER A 281 -14.03 2.23 3.52
C SER A 281 -12.77 2.57 4.32
N VAL A 282 -12.92 2.97 5.58
CA VAL A 282 -11.78 3.23 6.47
C VAL A 282 -10.96 1.97 6.74
N LEU A 283 -11.61 0.83 6.98
CA LEU A 283 -10.91 -0.45 7.08
C LEU A 283 -10.16 -0.79 5.79
N HIS A 284 -10.76 -0.52 4.64
CA HIS A 284 -10.12 -0.73 3.34
C HIS A 284 -8.87 0.14 3.13
N TYR A 285 -8.68 1.24 3.87
CA TYR A 285 -7.45 2.04 3.80
C TYR A 285 -6.26 1.41 4.54
N ILE A 286 -6.50 0.51 5.50
CA ILE A 286 -5.46 -0.10 6.35
C ILE A 286 -4.40 -0.89 5.54
N PRO A 287 -4.75 -1.77 4.58
CA PRO A 287 -3.77 -2.51 3.77
C PRO A 287 -2.77 -1.61 3.04
N TYR A 288 -3.20 -0.43 2.59
CA TYR A 288 -2.35 0.53 1.88
C TYR A 288 -1.32 1.21 2.80
N CYS A 289 -1.61 1.31 4.10
CA CYS A 289 -0.77 1.99 5.09
C CYS A 289 0.13 1.04 5.89
N THR A 290 -0.14 -0.27 5.88
CA THR A 290 0.51 -1.25 6.76
C THR A 290 1.77 -1.92 6.19
N ASN A 291 2.22 -1.52 4.98
CA ASN A 291 3.39 -2.15 4.32
C ASN A 291 4.66 -2.08 5.16
N PHE A 292 5.03 -0.88 5.61
CA PHE A 292 6.25 -0.71 6.40
C PHE A 292 6.21 -1.49 7.71
N ILE A 293 5.10 -1.40 8.44
CA ILE A 293 4.89 -2.12 9.71
C ILE A 293 5.04 -3.62 9.47
N THR A 294 4.39 -4.16 8.44
CA THR A 294 4.48 -5.58 8.07
C THR A 294 5.92 -5.99 7.78
N PHE A 295 6.66 -5.22 6.97
CA PHE A 295 8.06 -5.52 6.68
C PHE A 295 8.96 -5.49 7.93
N VAL A 296 8.77 -4.51 8.81
CA VAL A 296 9.52 -4.39 10.07
C VAL A 296 9.21 -5.55 11.01
N CYS A 297 7.94 -5.87 11.23
CA CYS A 297 7.54 -6.94 12.14
C CYS A 297 8.04 -8.32 11.68
N VAL A 298 7.96 -8.59 10.37
CA VAL A 298 8.16 -9.94 9.83
C VAL A 298 9.60 -10.20 9.38
N SER A 299 10.24 -9.22 8.73
CA SER A 299 11.54 -9.42 8.07
C SER A 299 12.70 -8.93 8.94
N LYS A 300 13.49 -9.88 9.45
CA LYS A 300 14.75 -9.58 10.17
C LYS A 300 15.73 -8.82 9.27
N ALA A 301 15.82 -9.19 7.99
CA ALA A 301 16.69 -8.50 7.04
C ALA A 301 16.26 -7.04 6.82
N PHE A 302 14.95 -6.77 6.75
CA PHE A 302 14.43 -5.42 6.61
C PHE A 302 14.73 -4.57 7.85
N ARG A 303 14.52 -5.11 9.06
CA ARG A 303 14.87 -4.42 10.32
C ARG A 303 16.35 -4.01 10.39
N LEU A 304 17.26 -4.86 9.93
CA LEU A 304 18.68 -4.54 9.90
C LEU A 304 18.96 -3.36 8.95
N GLU A 305 18.26 -3.26 7.84
CA GLU A 305 18.39 -2.13 6.91
C GLU A 305 17.77 -0.84 7.44
N VAL A 306 16.65 -0.92 8.17
CA VAL A 306 16.07 0.21 8.91
C VAL A 306 17.06 0.71 9.95
N LYS A 307 17.63 -0.19 10.77
CA LYS A 307 18.67 0.17 11.75
C LYS A 307 19.85 0.84 11.08
N ARG A 308 20.36 0.30 9.96
CA ARG A 308 21.45 0.93 9.19
C ARG A 308 21.09 2.30 8.65
N LEU A 309 19.85 2.51 8.20
CA LEU A 309 19.38 3.80 7.71
C LEU A 309 19.33 4.82 8.84
N ILE A 310 18.75 4.46 9.99
CA ILE A 310 18.71 5.28 11.20
C ILE A 310 20.12 5.60 11.68
N PHE A 311 21.00 4.59 11.79
CA PHE A 311 22.39 4.80 12.17
C PHE A 311 23.11 5.72 11.19
N LYS A 312 22.89 5.63 9.87
CA LYS A 312 23.51 6.52 8.90
C LYS A 312 22.99 7.97 9.02
N MET A 313 21.72 8.16 9.37
CA MET A 313 21.16 9.48 9.63
C MET A 313 21.78 10.08 10.90
N ILE A 314 21.88 9.31 11.98
CA ILE A 314 22.46 9.77 13.26
C ILE A 314 23.98 9.94 13.17
N ARG A 315 24.71 9.00 12.54
CA ARG A 315 26.18 9.06 12.44
C ARG A 315 26.69 10.08 11.45
N LYS A 316 25.87 10.57 10.50
CA LYS A 316 26.31 11.68 9.66
C LYS A 316 26.68 12.91 10.50
N ASP A 317 26.08 13.08 11.68
CA ASP A 317 26.52 14.09 12.65
C ASP A 317 27.84 13.71 13.35
N LEU A 318 28.08 12.41 13.62
CA LEU A 318 29.30 11.96 14.30
C LEU A 318 30.54 11.87 13.40
N THR A 319 30.40 11.62 12.10
CA THR A 319 31.56 11.63 11.18
C THR A 319 32.06 13.04 10.92
N ILE A 320 31.20 14.06 10.97
CA ILE A 320 31.62 15.47 10.90
C ILE A 320 32.44 15.83 12.15
N ILE A 321 31.96 15.45 13.34
CA ILE A 321 32.71 15.67 14.59
C ILE A 321 34.03 14.90 14.61
N ARG A 322 34.06 13.66 14.10
CA ARG A 322 35.29 12.86 14.06
C ARG A 322 36.30 13.31 13.00
N GLU A 323 35.84 13.86 11.87
CA GLU A 323 36.72 14.52 10.89
C GLU A 323 37.25 15.85 11.44
N GLU A 324 36.45 16.63 12.17
CA GLU A 324 36.91 17.84 12.87
C GLU A 324 37.93 17.52 13.97
N GLU A 325 37.71 16.48 14.78
CA GLU A 325 38.65 16.03 15.81
C GLU A 325 39.96 15.48 15.20
N ASN A 326 39.88 14.71 14.12
CA ASN A 326 41.07 14.21 13.43
C ASN A 326 41.85 15.36 12.77
N ASN A 327 41.18 16.33 12.15
CA ASN A 327 41.82 17.50 11.55
C ASN A 327 42.45 18.41 12.63
N GLN A 328 41.83 18.53 13.81
CA GLN A 328 42.43 19.23 14.95
C GLN A 328 43.66 18.49 15.49
N GLN A 329 43.64 17.15 15.55
CA GLN A 329 44.81 16.37 15.98
C GLN A 329 45.96 16.42 14.98
N GLU A 330 45.68 16.42 13.68
CA GLU A 330 46.72 16.62 12.65
C GLU A 330 47.30 18.05 12.72
N ALA A 331 46.46 19.08 12.86
CA ALA A 331 46.95 20.46 13.03
C ALA A 331 47.81 20.68 14.29
N VAL A 332 47.53 19.95 15.38
CA VAL A 332 48.36 20.00 16.60
C VAL A 332 49.70 19.29 16.39
N LYS A 333 49.73 18.17 15.65
CA LYS A 333 50.98 17.49 15.31
C LYS A 333 51.89 18.36 14.46
N ASP A 334 51.35 19.01 13.44
CA ASP A 334 52.12 19.88 12.54
C ASP A 334 52.73 21.08 13.30
N ASN A 335 51.99 21.65 14.26
CA ASN A 335 52.52 22.73 15.12
C ASN A 335 53.65 22.26 16.05
N ILE A 336 53.57 21.03 16.57
CA ILE A 336 54.63 20.46 17.43
C ILE A 336 55.89 20.20 16.59
N GLU A 337 55.76 19.66 15.39
CA GLU A 337 56.90 19.42 14.49
C GLU A 337 57.55 20.74 14.05
N GLN A 338 56.78 21.79 13.76
CA GLN A 338 57.34 23.12 13.49
C GLN A 338 58.10 23.72 14.68
N HIS A 339 57.57 23.61 15.90
CA HIS A 339 58.28 24.08 17.09
C HIS A 339 59.57 23.29 17.37
N HIS A 340 59.55 21.99 17.09
CA HIS A 340 60.73 21.15 17.26
C HIS A 340 61.82 21.49 16.22
N ALA A 341 61.44 21.84 15.00
CA ALA A 341 62.36 22.29 13.97
C ALA A 341 62.99 23.67 14.29
N ILE A 342 62.22 24.61 14.84
CA ILE A 342 62.72 25.95 15.22
C ILE A 342 63.70 25.84 16.40
N SER A 343 63.39 25.04 17.42
CA SER A 343 64.27 24.87 18.58
C SER A 343 65.60 24.17 18.26
N THR A 344 65.67 23.33 17.22
CA THR A 344 66.95 22.75 16.76
C THR A 344 67.86 23.73 16.02
N ILE A 345 67.34 24.88 15.56
CA ILE A 345 68.13 25.88 14.85
C ILE A 345 68.89 26.78 15.84
N ASP A 346 68.33 27.05 17.02
CA ASP A 346 68.98 27.88 18.06
C ASP A 346 70.10 27.19 18.85
N VAL A 347 70.30 25.87 18.69
CA VAL A 347 71.36 25.12 19.40
C VAL A 347 72.66 25.03 18.59
N ASN A 348 72.63 25.42 17.31
CA ASN A 348 73.78 25.37 16.40
C ASN A 348 74.29 26.76 15.97
N ALA A 349 73.81 27.83 16.60
CA ALA A 349 74.34 29.18 16.50
C ALA A 349 74.97 29.58 17.84
#